data_AF-A0A936VIN1-F1
#
_entry.id   AF-A0A936VIN1-F1
#
_cell.length_a   1.000
_cell.length_b   1.000
_cell.length_c   1.000
_cell.angle_alpha   90.00
_cell.angle_beta   90.00
_cell.angle_gamma   90.00
#
_symmetry.space_group_name_H-M   'P 1'
#
loop_
_entity.id
_entity.type
_entity.pdbx_description
1 polymer ?
#
loop_
_entity_poly.entity_id
_entity_poly.type
_entity_poly.pdbx_seq_one_letter_code
_entity_poly.pdbx_strand_id
1 'polypeptide(L)'
;MRTESSNPRNYWNMLKARTKSEGFDAAMADIVPLKLKSADNRFRLTDTANRATLLRIIQSIPSPRTEPFRLGLAQVGDERLEEIEHSEAAIERGAG
;
A
#
# COMPACT_ATOMS: atom_id res chain seq x y z
N MET A 1 -4.56 3.70 -11.87
CA MET A 1 -3.11 3.97 -11.98
C MET A 1 -2.71 3.87 -13.45
N ARG A 2 -2.06 4.89 -14.04
CA ARG A 2 -1.68 4.88 -15.47
C ARG A 2 -0.20 4.47 -15.57
N THR A 3 0.05 3.20 -15.79
CA THR A 3 1.40 2.64 -15.93
C THR A 3 1.98 2.95 -17.30
N GLU A 4 3.26 3.30 -17.38
CA GLU A 4 3.96 3.55 -18.65
C GLU A 4 4.47 2.25 -19.32
N SER A 5 4.16 1.10 -18.72
CA SER A 5 4.30 -0.20 -19.41
C SER A 5 3.38 -0.27 -20.63
N SER A 6 3.94 -0.73 -21.75
CA SER A 6 3.22 -1.01 -23.00
C SER A 6 2.09 -2.03 -22.85
N ASN A 7 2.07 -2.83 -21.78
CA ASN A 7 0.93 -3.66 -21.41
C ASN A 7 0.66 -3.58 -19.89
N PRO A 8 -0.28 -2.72 -19.45
CA PRO A 8 -0.64 -2.56 -18.04
C PRO A 8 -1.12 -3.83 -17.35
N ARG A 9 -1.72 -4.80 -18.07
CA ARG A 9 -2.15 -6.08 -17.49
C ARG A 9 -0.96 -6.98 -17.18
N ASN A 10 0.03 -7.04 -18.08
CA ASN A 10 1.26 -7.80 -17.83
C ASN A 10 2.04 -7.20 -16.66
N TYR A 11 2.12 -5.87 -16.56
CA TYR A 11 2.72 -5.20 -15.40
C TYR A 11 2.00 -5.57 -14.09
N TRP A 12 0.66 -5.54 -14.06
CA TRP A 12 -0.11 -5.92 -12.87
C TRP A 12 0.08 -7.39 -12.47
N ASN A 13 0.12 -8.30 -13.44
CA ASN A 13 0.38 -9.71 -13.18
C ASN A 13 1.81 -9.95 -12.66
N MET A 14 2.81 -9.25 -13.23
CA MET A 14 4.20 -9.31 -12.79
C MET A 14 4.38 -8.73 -11.37
N LEU A 15 3.66 -7.64 -11.04
CA LEU A 15 3.66 -7.07 -9.70
C LEU A 15 3.09 -8.08 -8.68
N LYS A 16 1.90 -8.63 -8.94
CA LYS A 16 1.30 -9.68 -8.08
C LYS A 16 2.23 -10.89 -7.92
N ALA A 17 2.89 -11.33 -8.99
CA ALA A 17 3.86 -12.43 -8.92
C ALA A 17 5.08 -12.10 -8.04
N ARG A 18 5.61 -10.87 -8.13
CA ARG A 18 6.70 -10.42 -7.25
C ARG A 18 6.25 -10.36 -5.79
N THR A 19 5.14 -9.70 -5.48
CA THR A 19 4.65 -9.55 -4.10
C THR A 19 4.36 -10.92 -3.44
N LYS A 20 3.99 -11.94 -4.22
CA LYS A 20 3.95 -13.35 -3.77
C LYS A 20 5.35 -13.91 -3.47
N SER A 21 6.30 -13.80 -4.41
CA SER A 21 7.69 -14.30 -4.20
C SER A 21 8.43 -13.63 -3.03
N GLU A 22 8.03 -12.41 -2.67
CA GLU A 22 8.47 -11.68 -1.47
C GLU A 22 7.79 -12.17 -0.16
N GLY A 23 7.00 -13.25 -0.20
CA GLY A 23 6.39 -13.89 0.98
C GLY A 23 5.03 -13.33 1.42
N PHE A 24 4.43 -12.37 0.69
CA PHE A 24 3.15 -11.76 1.08
C PHE A 24 1.93 -12.48 0.46
N ASP A 25 2.01 -13.80 0.27
CA ASP A 25 0.97 -14.63 -0.38
C ASP A 25 -0.43 -14.50 0.23
N ALA A 26 -0.52 -14.44 1.57
CA ALA A 26 -1.79 -14.26 2.27
C ALA A 26 -2.47 -12.93 1.91
N ALA A 27 -1.72 -11.82 1.92
CA ALA A 27 -2.23 -10.52 1.49
C ALA A 27 -2.64 -10.52 0.00
N MET A 28 -1.98 -11.34 -0.84
CA MET A 28 -2.34 -11.52 -2.25
C MET A 28 -3.59 -12.39 -2.45
N ALA A 29 -4.05 -13.14 -1.44
CA ALA A 29 -5.32 -13.86 -1.48
C ALA A 29 -6.53 -12.94 -1.24
N ASP A 30 -6.35 -11.84 -0.51
CA ASP A 30 -7.39 -10.81 -0.26
C ASP A 30 -7.76 -9.98 -1.50
N ILE A 31 -7.16 -10.25 -2.67
CA ILE A 31 -7.45 -9.54 -3.92
C ILE A 31 -8.66 -10.20 -4.61
N VAL A 32 -9.84 -9.62 -4.40
CA VAL A 32 -11.12 -10.12 -4.92
C VAL A 32 -11.67 -9.26 -6.07
N PRO A 33 -12.15 -9.86 -7.19
CA PRO A 33 -12.67 -9.10 -8.33
C PRO A 33 -14.14 -8.68 -8.10
N LEU A 34 -14.39 -7.38 -7.94
CA LEU A 34 -15.75 -6.84 -7.77
C LEU A 34 -16.25 -6.11 -9.02
N LYS A 35 -17.58 -6.13 -9.24
CA LYS A 35 -18.24 -5.39 -10.31
C LYS A 35 -18.37 -3.91 -9.94
N LEU A 36 -17.39 -3.10 -10.34
CA LEU A 36 -17.39 -1.66 -10.12
C LEU A 36 -17.88 -0.90 -11.36
N LYS A 37 -18.55 0.25 -11.14
CA LYS A 37 -18.96 1.15 -12.21
C LYS A 37 -17.74 1.94 -12.71
N SER A 38 -17.44 1.82 -14.00
CA SER A 38 -16.33 2.50 -14.64
C SER A 38 -16.73 3.89 -15.17
N ALA A 39 -15.75 4.71 -15.54
CA ALA A 39 -15.97 6.07 -16.05
C ALA A 39 -16.75 6.09 -17.38
N ASP A 40 -16.74 5.00 -18.14
CA ASP A 40 -17.58 4.80 -19.33
C ASP A 40 -19.00 4.31 -18.99
N ASN A 41 -19.48 4.60 -17.77
CA ASN A 41 -20.75 4.18 -17.15
C ASN A 41 -21.02 2.66 -17.08
N ARG A 42 -20.17 1.81 -17.67
CA ARG A 42 -20.32 0.35 -17.69
C ARG A 42 -19.76 -0.30 -16.43
N PHE A 43 -20.42 -1.36 -15.96
CA PHE A 43 -19.88 -2.21 -14.90
C PHE A 43 -18.77 -3.11 -15.44
N ARG A 44 -17.65 -3.19 -14.71
CA ARG A 44 -16.48 -4.02 -15.06
C ARG A 44 -15.98 -4.75 -13.82
N LEU A 45 -15.49 -5.98 -13.99
CA LEU A 45 -14.73 -6.65 -12.93
C LEU A 45 -13.40 -5.91 -12.74
N THR A 46 -13.14 -5.53 -11.50
CA THR A 46 -11.94 -4.81 -11.06
C THR A 46 -11.36 -5.53 -9.86
N ASP A 47 -10.06 -5.84 -9.87
CA ASP A 47 -9.36 -6.36 -8.69
C ASP A 47 -9.45 -5.32 -7.56
N THR A 48 -10.04 -5.71 -6.42
CA THR A 48 -10.16 -4.90 -5.19
C THR A 48 -9.48 -5.61 -4.04
N ALA A 49 -9.02 -4.86 -3.04
CA ALA A 49 -8.28 -5.42 -1.91
C ALA A 49 -8.48 -4.56 -0.65
N ASN A 50 -8.20 -5.14 0.52
CA ASN A 50 -8.25 -4.41 1.80
C ASN A 50 -7.08 -3.41 1.96
N ARG A 51 -7.13 -2.56 3.00
CA ARG A 51 -6.13 -1.51 3.27
C ARG A 51 -4.71 -2.08 3.44
N ALA A 52 -4.54 -3.22 4.13
CA ALA A 52 -3.24 -3.80 4.38
C ALA A 52 -2.60 -4.31 3.07
N THR A 53 -3.37 -5.04 2.27
CA THR A 53 -2.95 -5.51 0.94
C THR A 53 -2.60 -4.35 0.01
N LEU A 54 -3.40 -3.27 -0.01
CA LEU A 54 -3.10 -2.09 -0.83
C LEU A 54 -1.78 -1.40 -0.42
N LEU A 55 -1.54 -1.20 0.88
CA LEU A 55 -0.28 -0.65 1.38
C LEU A 55 0.92 -1.55 1.00
N ARG A 56 0.76 -2.87 1.15
CA ARG A 56 1.80 -3.86 0.84
C ARG A 56 2.13 -3.93 -0.66
N ILE A 57 1.12 -3.78 -1.53
CA ILE A 57 1.31 -3.62 -2.98
C ILE A 57 2.16 -2.37 -3.26
N ILE A 58 1.81 -1.22 -2.68
CA ILE A 58 2.49 0.05 -2.96
C ILE A 58 3.96 0.01 -2.52
N GLN A 59 4.27 -0.64 -1.39
CA GLN A 59 5.65 -0.88 -0.94
C GLN A 59 6.47 -1.69 -1.95
N SER A 60 5.88 -2.71 -2.59
CA SER A 60 6.55 -3.59 -3.58
C SER A 60 6.75 -2.99 -4.98
N ILE A 61 6.44 -1.70 -5.19
CA ILE A 61 6.64 -0.99 -6.47
C ILE A 61 7.99 -0.27 -6.47
N PRO A 62 9.00 -0.73 -7.25
CA PRO A 62 10.22 0.04 -7.50
C PRO A 62 9.94 1.08 -8.58
N SER A 63 9.48 2.27 -8.18
CA SER A 63 9.28 3.40 -9.08
C SER A 63 9.67 4.73 -8.40
N PRO A 64 10.39 5.63 -9.08
CA PRO A 64 10.61 7.00 -8.58
C PRO A 64 9.30 7.75 -8.30
N ARG A 65 8.19 7.40 -8.96
CA ARG A 65 6.87 8.02 -8.71
C ARG A 65 6.18 7.54 -7.43
N THR A 66 6.60 6.42 -6.84
CA THR A 66 6.11 6.00 -5.52
C THR A 66 6.92 6.63 -4.38
N GLU A 67 8.06 7.26 -4.66
CA GLU A 67 8.94 7.81 -3.62
C GLU A 67 8.30 8.88 -2.74
N PRO A 68 7.56 9.89 -3.27
CA PRO A 68 6.91 10.89 -2.41
C PRO A 68 5.88 10.27 -1.45
N PHE A 69 5.24 9.17 -1.85
CA PHE A 69 4.30 8.45 -1.00
C PHE A 69 5.00 7.53 0.00
N ARG A 70 6.14 6.92 -0.36
CA ARG A 70 6.98 6.15 0.58
C ARG A 70 7.57 7.05 1.66
N LEU A 71 8.05 8.24 1.30
CA LEU A 71 8.54 9.25 2.24
C LEU A 71 7.42 9.76 3.15
N GLY A 72 6.24 10.07 2.62
CA GLY A 72 5.09 10.46 3.44
C GLY A 72 4.62 9.37 4.42
N LEU A 73 4.68 8.08 4.03
CA LEU A 73 4.42 6.96 4.95
C LEU A 73 5.52 6.78 6.00
N ALA A 74 6.78 7.10 5.68
CA ALA A 74 7.88 7.07 6.64
C ALA A 74 7.72 8.20 7.67
N GLN A 75 7.47 9.43 7.23
CA GLN A 75 7.26 10.60 8.08
C GLN A 75 6.10 10.39 9.07
N VAL A 76 4.94 9.91 8.62
CA VAL A 76 3.80 9.59 9.51
C VAL A 76 4.10 8.41 10.46
N GLY A 77 5.11 7.61 10.15
CA GLY A 77 5.66 6.60 11.07
C GLY A 77 6.56 7.22 12.13
N ASP A 78 7.47 8.11 11.73
CA ASP A 78 8.38 8.88 12.61
C ASP A 78 7.59 9.74 13.60
N GLU A 79 6.67 10.58 13.10
CA GLU A 79 5.78 11.43 13.91
C GLU A 79 5.05 10.61 14.98
N ARG A 80 4.64 9.38 14.64
CA ARG A 80 3.93 8.49 15.56
C ARG A 80 4.85 7.77 16.56
N LEU A 81 6.15 7.62 16.26
CA LEU A 81 7.15 7.14 17.21
C LEU A 81 7.55 8.26 18.17
N GLU A 82 7.81 9.48 17.68
CA GLU A 82 8.06 10.68 18.49
C GLU A 82 6.90 10.94 19.46
N GLU A 83 5.64 10.82 19.02
CA GLU A 83 4.45 10.90 19.89
C GLU A 83 4.49 9.88 21.05
N ILE A 84 4.95 8.65 20.78
CA ILE A 84 5.02 7.59 21.80
C ILE A 84 6.14 7.88 22.79
N GLU A 85 7.36 8.11 22.31
CA GLU A 85 8.53 8.41 23.16
C GLU A 85 8.30 9.66 24.02
N HIS A 86 7.69 10.71 23.47
CA HIS A 86 7.32 11.90 24.24
C HIS A 86 6.18 11.66 25.22
N SER A 87 5.22 10.77 24.92
CA SER A 87 4.16 10.41 25.86
C SER A 87 4.69 9.61 27.07
N GLU A 88 5.62 8.68 26.84
CA GLU A 88 6.28 7.90 27.91
C GLU A 88 7.19 8.80 28.76
N ALA A 89 8.01 9.64 28.12
CA ALA A 89 8.87 10.62 28.81
C ALA A 89 8.10 11.73 29.56
N ALA A 90 6.83 11.97 29.23
CA ALA A 90 5.94 12.86 29.98
C ALA A 90 5.36 12.17 31.22
N ILE A 91 5.06 10.88 31.15
CA ILE A 91 4.59 10.07 32.29
C ILE A 91 5.71 9.93 33.33
N GLU A 92 6.94 9.62 32.91
CA GLU A 92 8.07 9.40 33.82
C GLU A 92 8.42 10.66 34.64
N ARG A 93 8.26 11.86 34.08
CA ARG A 93 8.46 13.14 34.80
C ARG A 93 7.24 13.60 35.62
N GLY A 94 6.08 12.96 35.46
CA GLY A 94 4.85 13.30 36.18
C GLY A 94 4.69 12.59 37.54
N ALA A 95 5.63 11.72 37.91
CA ALA A 95 5.54 10.81 39.06
C ALA A 95 6.59 11.08 40.17
N GLY A 96 7.18 12.28 40.21
CA GLY A 96 8.18 12.72 41.20
C GLY A 96 7.70 13.89 42.06
#